data_AF-A0A9P0IN89-F1
#
_entry.id   AF-A0A9P0IN89-F1
#
_cell.length_a   1.000
_cell.length_b   1.000
_cell.length_c   1.000
_cell.angle_alpha   90.00
_cell.angle_beta   90.00
_cell.angle_gamma   90.00
#
_symmetry.space_group_name_H-M   'P 1'
#
loop_
_entity.id
_entity.type
_entity.pdbx_description
1 polymer ?
#
loop_
_entity_poly.entity_id
_entity_poly.type
_entity_poly.pdbx_seq_one_letter_code
_entity_poly.pdbx_strand_id
1 'polypeptide(L)'
;MLHKRNLNCSIIIPHGYYCFPCARTRKMLKQRSARLVAQCSPKRVTLKMTPKSKKKLSLLQKRNELLRKQKKNCINKIKLLRQNMSELMSKFENVSKESISQKLTEMNCSGYQKTIIEEIVSAAKISNPKGRRYSDEWIMLCMLLHIRTPSGYNFCKKNDILPLPSVSSLRRYLAMIDTACGFDKNFFTLFKKHLERKTTMQKHGIILVDEISVREALTVCSKTLTYKGLVDYGEEYKATDINEKATSGLVFMFQPLADTYCQPVAVFAAKGSVVGTELAKLVIKCIILLEQAGAIVHGVVSDGAQTNRKMWSELGVSGELKSFKNWFPHPLVDDRKIYVFSDTPHLFKNVRNKLYNDKVLKFTPNKSGLPQHIKMSCESTS
;
A
#
# COMPACT_ATOMS: atom_id res chain seq x y z
N MET A 1 24.31 -51.51 71.97
CA MET A 1 23.83 -51.97 70.64
C MET A 1 24.41 -53.33 70.32
N LEU A 2 23.62 -54.40 70.37
CA LEU A 2 24.06 -55.74 69.95
C LEU A 2 24.28 -55.78 68.43
N HIS A 3 25.54 -55.83 67.99
CA HIS A 3 25.88 -55.99 66.58
C HIS A 3 25.52 -57.42 66.12
N LYS A 4 24.39 -57.58 65.44
CA LYS A 4 23.97 -58.87 64.84
C LYS A 4 25.00 -59.30 63.77
N ARG A 5 25.70 -60.41 63.99
CA ARG A 5 26.70 -60.99 63.08
C ARG A 5 26.14 -62.21 62.34
N ASN A 6 26.69 -62.49 61.17
CA ASN A 6 26.47 -63.76 60.47
C ASN A 6 27.36 -64.83 61.15
N LEU A 7 26.84 -66.06 61.30
CA LEU A 7 27.53 -67.21 61.91
C LEU A 7 28.90 -67.50 61.29
N ASN A 8 29.10 -67.16 60.01
CA ASN A 8 30.35 -67.44 59.27
C ASN A 8 31.29 -66.23 59.16
N CYS A 9 31.16 -65.18 59.98
CA CYS A 9 32.10 -64.03 59.94
C CYS A 9 33.28 -64.27 60.90
N SER A 10 34.47 -64.43 60.35
CA SER A 10 35.71 -64.77 61.07
C SER A 10 36.49 -63.57 61.62
N ILE A 11 36.06 -62.33 61.38
CA ILE A 11 36.83 -61.11 61.72
C ILE A 11 36.00 -60.16 62.60
N ILE A 12 36.57 -59.74 63.73
CA ILE A 12 36.05 -58.67 64.59
C ILE A 12 36.72 -57.36 64.14
N ILE A 13 36.06 -56.57 63.29
CA ILE A 13 36.55 -55.23 62.95
C ILE A 13 35.92 -54.22 63.92
N PRO A 14 36.72 -53.46 64.70
CA PRO A 14 36.21 -52.34 65.48
C PRO A 14 35.96 -51.15 64.53
N HIS A 15 34.77 -50.56 64.63
CA HIS A 15 34.30 -49.34 63.96
C HIS A 15 33.95 -49.44 62.46
N GLY A 16 32.64 -49.37 62.18
CA GLY A 16 32.08 -48.91 60.91
C GLY A 16 32.08 -49.89 59.72
N TYR A 17 33.07 -50.79 59.64
CA TYR A 17 33.24 -51.69 58.49
C TYR A 17 32.66 -53.08 58.77
N TYR A 18 31.72 -53.52 57.92
CA TYR A 18 31.10 -54.86 58.01
C TYR A 18 31.74 -55.81 56.98
N CYS A 19 32.08 -57.03 57.39
CA CYS A 19 32.47 -58.10 56.46
C CYS A 19 31.34 -58.32 55.43
N PHE A 20 31.68 -58.64 54.16
CA PHE A 20 30.70 -58.83 53.08
C PHE A 20 29.51 -59.76 53.45
N PRO A 21 29.72 -60.89 54.16
CA PRO A 21 28.62 -61.72 54.65
C PRO A 21 27.68 -60.98 55.62
N CYS A 22 28.22 -60.24 56.58
CA CYS A 22 27.42 -59.46 57.55
C CYS A 22 26.63 -58.34 56.87
N ALA A 23 27.22 -57.63 55.90
CA ALA A 23 26.53 -56.60 55.12
C ALA A 23 25.37 -57.18 54.31
N ARG A 24 25.57 -58.32 53.64
CA ARG A 24 24.53 -59.03 52.88
C ARG A 24 23.38 -59.49 53.77
N THR A 25 23.69 -60.06 54.94
CA THR A 25 22.68 -60.54 55.89
C THR A 25 21.84 -59.39 56.45
N ARG A 26 22.48 -58.24 56.75
CA ARG A 26 21.79 -57.04 57.22
C ARG A 26 20.89 -56.44 56.14
N LYS A 27 21.32 -56.44 54.87
CA LYS A 27 20.51 -56.02 53.72
C LYS A 27 19.28 -56.93 53.55
N MET A 28 19.47 -58.25 53.65
CA MET A 28 18.38 -59.24 53.60
C MET A 28 17.36 -59.03 54.73
N LEU A 29 17.82 -58.81 55.97
CA LEU A 29 16.94 -58.54 57.11
C LEU A 29 16.16 -57.23 56.94
N LYS A 30 16.82 -56.15 56.48
CA LYS A 30 16.13 -54.87 56.16
C LYS A 30 15.09 -55.03 55.06
N GLN A 31 15.38 -55.81 54.02
CA GLN A 31 14.40 -56.10 52.96
C GLN A 31 13.24 -56.94 53.48
N ARG A 32 13.50 -57.91 54.37
CA ARG A 32 12.44 -58.75 54.97
C ARG A 32 11.55 -57.95 55.92
N SER A 33 12.11 -57.06 56.73
CA SER A 33 11.33 -56.15 57.59
C SER A 33 10.50 -55.17 56.76
N ALA A 34 11.07 -54.60 55.69
CA ALA A 34 10.33 -53.72 54.78
C ALA A 34 9.17 -54.46 54.09
N ARG A 35 9.36 -55.73 53.69
CA ARG A 35 8.29 -56.57 53.13
C ARG A 35 7.19 -56.89 54.13
N LEU A 36 7.52 -57.10 55.40
CA LEU A 36 6.53 -57.35 56.46
C LEU A 36 5.68 -56.09 56.74
N VAL A 37 6.30 -54.90 56.76
CA VAL A 37 5.57 -53.63 56.90
C VAL A 37 4.68 -53.36 55.67
N ALA A 38 5.14 -53.69 54.47
CA ALA A 38 4.36 -53.53 53.23
C ALA A 38 3.19 -54.53 53.08
N GLN A 39 3.15 -55.63 53.85
CA GLN A 39 2.06 -56.61 53.80
C GLN A 39 0.80 -56.20 54.60
N CYS A 40 0.87 -55.13 55.41
CA CYS A 40 -0.26 -54.65 56.20
C CYS A 40 -1.33 -53.86 55.41
N SER A 41 -1.16 -53.67 54.10
CA SER A 41 -2.25 -53.15 53.26
C SER A 41 -3.15 -54.32 52.81
N PRO A 42 -4.47 -54.32 53.12
CA PRO A 42 -5.36 -55.38 52.68
C PRO A 42 -5.36 -55.48 51.15
N LYS A 43 -4.98 -56.64 50.61
CA LYS A 43 -4.88 -56.88 49.15
C LYS A 43 -6.22 -56.84 48.42
N ARG A 44 -7.35 -56.89 49.14
CA ARG A 44 -8.71 -56.82 48.57
C ARG A 44 -9.73 -56.39 49.63
N VAL A 45 -10.32 -55.21 49.46
CA VAL A 45 -11.51 -54.79 50.21
C VAL A 45 -12.74 -55.26 49.45
N THR A 46 -13.37 -56.35 49.91
CA THR A 46 -14.66 -56.80 49.36
C THR A 46 -15.79 -56.06 50.06
N LEU A 47 -16.36 -55.06 49.38
CA LEU A 47 -17.57 -54.38 49.85
C LEU A 47 -18.77 -55.34 49.73
N LYS A 48 -19.46 -55.61 50.84
CA LYS A 48 -20.75 -56.32 50.82
C LYS A 48 -21.80 -55.39 50.19
N MET A 49 -22.25 -55.72 48.98
CA MET A 49 -23.18 -54.89 48.20
C MET A 49 -24.39 -55.70 47.76
N THR A 50 -25.56 -55.06 47.71
CA THR A 50 -26.80 -55.65 47.18
C THR A 50 -26.67 -55.97 45.68
N PRO A 51 -27.41 -56.96 45.14
CA PRO A 51 -27.31 -57.38 43.73
C PRO A 51 -27.52 -56.22 42.73
N LYS A 52 -28.47 -55.32 43.03
CA LYS A 52 -28.78 -54.13 42.22
C LYS A 52 -27.59 -53.15 42.18
N SER A 53 -26.93 -52.94 43.32
CA SER A 53 -25.76 -52.07 43.43
C SER A 53 -24.50 -52.69 42.79
N LYS A 54 -24.34 -54.02 42.83
CA LYS A 54 -23.29 -54.74 42.07
C LYS A 54 -23.46 -54.57 40.56
N LYS A 55 -24.69 -54.67 40.03
CA LYS A 55 -24.98 -54.46 38.60
C LYS A 55 -24.72 -53.00 38.17
N LYS A 56 -25.05 -52.03 39.02
CA LYS A 56 -24.73 -50.60 38.77
C LYS A 56 -23.21 -50.36 38.77
N LEU A 57 -22.47 -50.96 39.71
CA LEU A 57 -21.02 -50.86 39.77
C LEU A 57 -20.33 -51.48 38.55
N SER A 58 -20.78 -52.64 38.08
CA SER A 58 -20.20 -53.28 36.89
C SER A 58 -20.46 -52.48 35.61
N LEU A 59 -21.64 -51.87 35.46
CA LEU A 59 -21.95 -50.93 34.39
C LEU A 59 -21.06 -49.68 34.45
N LEU A 60 -20.87 -49.10 35.63
CA LEU A 60 -19.96 -47.97 35.84
C LEU A 60 -18.51 -48.32 35.51
N GLN A 61 -18.04 -49.51 35.90
CA GLN A 61 -16.70 -50.01 35.58
C GLN A 61 -16.51 -50.18 34.07
N LYS A 62 -17.46 -50.81 33.38
CA LYS A 62 -17.45 -50.92 31.90
C LYS A 62 -17.44 -49.55 31.22
N ARG A 63 -18.27 -48.60 31.71
CA ARG A 63 -18.30 -47.23 31.18
C ARG A 63 -16.97 -46.51 31.41
N ASN A 64 -16.37 -46.66 32.60
CA ASN A 64 -15.05 -46.10 32.90
C ASN A 64 -13.94 -46.71 32.02
N GLU A 65 -14.01 -48.01 31.75
CA GLU A 65 -13.05 -48.68 30.86
C GLU A 65 -13.19 -48.20 29.41
N LEU A 66 -14.41 -48.04 28.91
CA LEU A 66 -14.69 -47.45 27.61
C LEU A 66 -14.15 -46.01 27.53
N LEU A 67 -14.42 -45.18 28.54
CA LEU A 67 -13.90 -43.81 28.62
C LEU A 67 -12.37 -43.77 28.67
N ARG A 68 -11.73 -44.70 29.41
CA ARG A 68 -10.25 -44.83 29.43
C ARG A 68 -9.70 -45.22 28.06
N LYS A 69 -10.34 -46.15 27.36
CA LYS A 69 -9.95 -46.56 25.98
C LYS A 69 -10.10 -45.39 25.01
N GLN A 70 -11.23 -44.67 25.05
CA GLN A 70 -11.44 -43.47 24.24
C GLN A 70 -10.39 -42.39 24.52
N LYS A 71 -10.13 -42.09 25.80
CA LYS A 71 -9.08 -41.14 26.21
C LYS A 71 -7.71 -41.55 25.68
N LYS A 72 -7.35 -42.84 25.78
CA LYS A 72 -6.08 -43.36 25.26
C LYS A 72 -5.97 -43.20 23.74
N ASN A 73 -7.05 -43.50 23.00
CA ASN A 73 -7.08 -43.34 21.55
C ASN A 73 -6.95 -41.87 21.14
N CYS A 74 -7.64 -40.95 21.82
CA CYS A 74 -7.49 -39.52 21.58
C CYS A 74 -6.06 -39.03 21.85
N ILE A 75 -5.44 -39.46 22.96
CA ILE A 75 -4.05 -39.13 23.28
C ILE A 75 -3.09 -39.63 22.18
N ASN A 76 -3.27 -40.87 21.73
CA ASN A 76 -2.45 -41.44 20.66
C ASN A 76 -2.63 -40.67 19.33
N LYS A 77 -3.87 -40.27 19.00
CA LYS A 77 -4.17 -39.49 17.80
C LYS A 77 -3.56 -38.09 17.87
N ILE A 78 -3.61 -37.43 19.02
CA ILE A 78 -2.93 -36.16 19.26
C ILE A 78 -1.41 -36.31 19.09
N LYS A 79 -0.83 -37.41 19.61
CA LYS A 79 0.60 -37.68 19.47
C LYS A 79 1.02 -37.86 18.01
N LEU A 80 0.26 -38.64 17.24
CA LEU A 80 0.48 -38.85 15.81
C LEU A 80 0.38 -37.53 15.03
N LEU A 81 -0.66 -36.74 15.28
CA LEU A 81 -0.84 -35.44 14.62
C LEU A 81 0.32 -34.49 14.92
N ARG A 82 0.83 -34.47 16.16
CA ARG A 82 2.02 -33.68 16.52
C ARG A 82 3.28 -34.14 15.79
N GLN A 83 3.46 -35.45 15.62
CA GLN A 83 4.59 -35.99 14.84
C GLN A 83 4.49 -35.57 13.38
N ASN A 84 3.33 -35.78 12.74
CA ASN A 84 3.11 -35.37 11.35
C ASN A 84 3.33 -33.86 11.17
N MET A 85 2.88 -33.05 12.11
CA MET A 85 3.08 -31.60 12.08
C MET A 85 4.56 -31.23 12.19
N SER A 86 5.34 -31.90 13.04
CA SER A 86 6.79 -31.68 13.12
C SER A 86 7.52 -32.10 11.84
N GLU A 87 7.08 -33.18 11.19
CA GLU A 87 7.67 -33.67 9.95
C GLU A 87 7.33 -32.74 8.76
N LEU A 88 6.12 -32.18 8.75
CA LEU A 88 5.73 -31.14 7.79
C LEU A 88 6.53 -29.85 8.00
N MET A 89 6.74 -29.45 9.26
CA MET A 89 7.57 -28.28 9.57
C MET A 89 9.02 -28.44 9.12
N SER A 90 9.64 -29.60 9.37
CA SER A 90 11.02 -29.84 8.92
C SER A 90 11.13 -29.89 7.39
N LYS A 91 10.11 -30.45 6.72
CA LYS A 91 10.01 -30.37 5.25
C LYS A 91 9.94 -28.92 4.80
N PHE A 92 9.16 -28.07 5.46
CA PHE A 92 9.01 -26.65 5.12
C PHE A 92 10.28 -25.82 5.37
N GLU A 93 11.01 -26.08 6.45
CA GLU A 93 12.29 -25.41 6.75
C GLU A 93 13.34 -25.71 5.68
N ASN A 94 13.35 -26.94 5.16
CA ASN A 94 14.28 -27.39 4.13
C ASN A 94 13.89 -26.93 2.70
N VAL A 95 12.73 -26.32 2.51
CA VAL A 95 12.36 -25.74 1.20
C VAL A 95 13.19 -24.47 0.97
N SER A 96 14.16 -24.58 0.06
CA SER A 96 14.94 -23.44 -0.43
C SER A 96 14.04 -22.47 -1.23
N LYS A 97 14.41 -21.18 -1.24
CA LYS A 97 13.71 -20.17 -2.06
C LYS A 97 13.73 -20.56 -3.55
N GLU A 98 14.84 -21.13 -4.00
CA GLU A 98 15.06 -21.56 -5.39
C GLU A 98 14.08 -22.64 -5.86
N SER A 99 13.76 -23.62 -5.00
CA SER A 99 12.79 -24.67 -5.35
C SER A 99 11.37 -24.12 -5.52
N ILE A 100 11.03 -23.04 -4.80
CA ILE A 100 9.73 -22.39 -4.90
C ILE A 100 9.66 -21.56 -6.18
N SER A 101 10.69 -20.75 -6.47
CA SER A 101 10.74 -19.94 -7.69
C SER A 101 10.70 -20.80 -8.96
N GLN A 102 11.33 -21.98 -8.95
CA GLN A 102 11.26 -22.99 -10.03
C GLN A 102 9.84 -23.56 -10.20
N LYS A 103 9.20 -24.03 -9.12
CA LYS A 103 7.82 -24.52 -9.19
C LYS A 103 6.82 -23.45 -9.64
N LEU A 104 7.03 -22.21 -9.22
CA LEU A 104 6.18 -21.08 -9.63
C LEU A 104 6.38 -20.70 -11.10
N THR A 105 7.57 -20.95 -11.66
CA THR A 105 7.80 -20.78 -13.11
C THR A 105 7.18 -21.91 -13.90
N GLU A 106 7.26 -23.15 -13.42
CA GLU A 106 6.59 -24.32 -14.02
C GLU A 106 5.05 -24.17 -14.03
N MET A 107 4.46 -23.58 -12.98
CA MET A 107 3.01 -23.35 -12.87
C MET A 107 2.49 -22.13 -13.66
N ASN A 108 3.36 -21.42 -14.38
CA ASN A 108 3.02 -20.25 -15.20
C ASN A 108 2.26 -19.14 -14.43
N CYS A 109 2.58 -18.92 -13.15
CA CYS A 109 1.97 -17.85 -12.34
C CYS A 109 2.37 -16.45 -12.82
N SER A 110 1.51 -15.45 -12.61
CA SER A 110 1.83 -14.06 -12.98
C SER A 110 2.95 -13.49 -12.10
N GLY A 111 3.68 -12.49 -12.60
CA GLY A 111 4.81 -11.88 -11.88
C GLY A 111 4.45 -11.42 -10.47
N TYR A 112 3.32 -10.71 -10.33
CA TYR A 112 2.86 -10.24 -9.01
C TYR A 112 2.48 -11.37 -8.05
N GLN A 113 1.89 -12.46 -8.56
CA GLN A 113 1.60 -13.63 -7.73
C GLN A 113 2.88 -14.28 -7.19
N LYS A 114 3.94 -14.33 -8.02
CA LYS A 114 5.26 -14.83 -7.60
C LYS A 114 5.82 -13.96 -6.47
N THR A 115 5.85 -12.64 -6.65
CA THR A 115 6.34 -11.70 -5.63
C THR A 115 5.56 -11.85 -4.32
N ILE A 116 4.22 -11.97 -4.37
CA ILE A 116 3.39 -12.18 -3.17
C ILE A 116 3.80 -13.45 -2.41
N ILE A 117 3.92 -14.57 -3.14
CA ILE A 117 4.23 -15.88 -2.53
C ILE A 117 5.64 -15.86 -1.94
N GLU A 118 6.62 -15.30 -2.66
CA GLU A 118 8.00 -15.18 -2.19
C GLU A 118 8.10 -14.31 -0.92
N GLU A 119 7.30 -13.24 -0.84
CA GLU A 119 7.20 -12.40 0.35
C GLU A 119 6.50 -13.11 1.51
N ILE A 120 5.45 -13.90 1.27
CA ILE A 120 4.79 -14.72 2.31
C ILE A 120 5.75 -15.78 2.86
N VAL A 121 6.53 -16.43 2.00
CA VAL A 121 7.51 -17.45 2.44
C VAL A 121 8.66 -16.79 3.19
N SER A 122 9.19 -15.68 2.67
CA SER A 122 10.23 -14.90 3.37
C SER A 122 9.73 -14.39 4.71
N ALA A 123 8.46 -14.00 4.77
CA ALA A 123 7.78 -13.58 5.96
C ALA A 123 7.69 -14.66 7.04
N ALA A 124 7.36 -15.89 6.63
CA ALA A 124 7.23 -17.04 7.51
C ALA A 124 8.58 -17.51 8.09
N LYS A 125 9.69 -17.34 7.34
CA LYS A 125 11.03 -17.73 7.79
C LYS A 125 11.60 -16.86 8.92
N ILE A 126 11.04 -15.67 9.15
CA ILE A 126 11.57 -14.69 10.10
C ILE A 126 10.84 -14.81 11.44
N SER A 127 11.59 -14.99 12.53
CA SER A 127 11.05 -15.10 13.88
C SER A 127 10.55 -13.76 14.45
N ASN A 128 11.21 -12.64 14.11
CA ASN A 128 10.81 -11.30 14.53
C ASN A 128 10.15 -10.52 13.39
N PRO A 129 8.83 -10.21 13.47
CA PRO A 129 8.12 -9.47 12.44
C PRO A 129 8.73 -8.09 12.13
N LYS A 130 9.40 -7.45 13.09
CA LYS A 130 10.03 -6.12 12.93
C LYS A 130 11.34 -6.16 12.14
N GLY A 131 11.98 -7.32 12.02
CA GLY A 131 13.24 -7.52 11.29
C GLY A 131 13.05 -7.81 9.80
N ARG A 132 11.81 -7.79 9.31
CA ARG A 132 11.50 -8.14 7.92
C ARG A 132 12.04 -7.09 6.95
N ARG A 133 12.79 -7.55 5.95
CA ARG A 133 13.12 -6.78 4.75
C ARG A 133 12.20 -7.19 3.62
N TYR A 134 11.75 -6.20 2.87
CA TYR A 134 10.85 -6.36 1.73
C TYR A 134 11.63 -6.08 0.45
N SER A 135 11.25 -6.75 -0.64
CA SER A 135 11.73 -6.41 -1.98
C SER A 135 11.18 -5.05 -2.45
N ASP A 136 11.92 -4.39 -3.33
CA ASP A 136 11.52 -3.09 -3.88
C ASP A 136 10.23 -3.19 -4.70
N GLU A 137 10.06 -4.29 -5.45
CA GLU A 137 8.83 -4.59 -6.19
C GLU A 137 7.61 -4.71 -5.26
N TRP A 138 7.77 -5.41 -4.14
CA TRP A 138 6.71 -5.56 -3.15
C TRP A 138 6.35 -4.23 -2.49
N ILE A 139 7.36 -3.42 -2.16
CA ILE A 139 7.16 -2.08 -1.60
C ILE A 139 6.38 -1.21 -2.59
N MET A 140 6.75 -1.22 -3.88
CA MET A 140 6.04 -0.49 -4.92
C MET A 140 4.59 -0.94 -5.04
N LEU A 141 4.32 -2.24 -5.06
CA LEU A 141 2.96 -2.77 -5.11
C LEU A 141 2.15 -2.37 -3.86
N CYS A 142 2.77 -2.44 -2.67
CA CYS A 142 2.15 -2.00 -1.43
C CYS A 142 1.83 -0.50 -1.41
N MET A 143 2.69 0.33 -1.99
CA MET A 143 2.42 1.76 -2.16
C MET A 143 1.22 1.98 -3.07
N LEU A 144 1.18 1.35 -4.24
CA LEU A 144 0.08 1.47 -5.19
C LEU A 144 -1.24 1.03 -4.57
N LEU A 145 -1.23 -0.10 -3.84
CA LEU A 145 -2.38 -0.59 -3.10
C LEU A 145 -2.83 0.41 -2.03
N HIS A 146 -1.90 0.97 -1.26
CA HIS A 146 -2.22 1.98 -0.23
C HIS A 146 -2.75 3.29 -0.83
N ILE A 147 -2.25 3.73 -1.98
CA ILE A 147 -2.74 4.93 -2.70
C ILE A 147 -4.18 4.70 -3.16
N ARG A 148 -4.50 3.52 -3.69
CA ARG A 148 -5.83 3.21 -4.22
C ARG A 148 -6.85 2.93 -3.11
N THR A 149 -6.48 2.17 -2.08
CA THR A 149 -7.37 1.77 -0.98
C THR A 149 -6.66 1.73 0.38
N PRO A 150 -6.48 2.89 1.06
CA PRO A 150 -5.84 2.93 2.38
C PRO A 150 -6.58 2.09 3.44
N SER A 151 -7.91 2.07 3.40
CA SER A 151 -8.75 1.27 4.31
C SER A 151 -8.54 -0.23 4.10
N GLY A 152 -8.57 -0.68 2.84
CA GLY A 152 -8.30 -2.07 2.47
C GLY A 152 -6.89 -2.52 2.84
N TYR A 153 -5.89 -1.67 2.59
CA TYR A 153 -4.52 -1.92 3.01
C TYR A 153 -4.42 -2.11 4.54
N ASN A 154 -5.04 -1.21 5.31
CA ASN A 154 -5.05 -1.31 6.77
C ASN A 154 -5.81 -2.55 7.27
N PHE A 155 -6.89 -2.94 6.61
CA PHE A 155 -7.62 -4.16 6.92
C PHE A 155 -6.76 -5.41 6.69
N CYS A 156 -6.13 -5.54 5.53
CA CYS A 156 -5.26 -6.67 5.21
C CYS A 156 -4.08 -6.76 6.18
N LYS A 157 -3.52 -5.62 6.58
CA LYS A 157 -2.42 -5.57 7.54
C LYS A 157 -2.85 -5.89 8.96
N LYS A 158 -3.98 -5.35 9.44
CA LYS A 158 -4.46 -5.58 10.82
C LYS A 158 -4.87 -7.02 11.08
N ASN A 159 -5.36 -7.71 10.05
CA ASN A 159 -5.77 -9.11 10.13
C ASN A 159 -4.68 -10.10 9.69
N ASP A 160 -3.43 -9.63 9.52
CA ASP A 160 -2.28 -10.44 9.10
C ASP A 160 -2.53 -11.30 7.85
N ILE A 161 -3.36 -10.79 6.93
CA ILE A 161 -3.73 -11.50 5.68
C ILE A 161 -2.52 -11.57 4.74
N LEU A 162 -1.75 -10.48 4.67
CA LEU A 162 -0.58 -10.35 3.83
C LEU A 162 0.59 -9.73 4.63
N PRO A 163 1.84 -10.07 4.28
CA PRO A 163 3.04 -9.50 4.91
C PRO A 163 3.26 -8.05 4.44
N LEU A 164 2.41 -7.13 4.90
CA LEU A 164 2.41 -5.74 4.45
C LEU A 164 3.31 -4.86 5.32
N PRO A 165 4.14 -3.98 4.71
CA PRO A 165 4.93 -3.00 5.44
C PRO A 165 4.04 -2.02 6.23
N SER A 166 4.63 -1.35 7.22
CA SER A 166 3.90 -0.33 7.95
C SER A 166 3.61 0.89 7.08
N VAL A 167 2.48 1.58 7.34
CA VAL A 167 2.15 2.83 6.66
C VAL A 167 3.27 3.87 6.84
N SER A 168 3.92 3.90 8.02
CA SER A 168 5.09 4.75 8.27
C SER A 168 6.27 4.41 7.37
N SER A 169 6.50 3.12 7.08
CA SER A 169 7.51 2.67 6.13
C SER A 169 7.18 3.15 4.71
N LEU A 170 5.93 2.96 4.26
CA LEU A 170 5.48 3.45 2.95
C LEU A 170 5.65 4.97 2.83
N ARG A 171 5.22 5.73 3.83
CA ARG A 171 5.40 7.19 3.89
C ARG A 171 6.86 7.60 3.85
N ARG A 172 7.75 6.86 4.51
CA ARG A 172 9.19 7.15 4.51
C ARG A 172 9.77 7.03 3.11
N TYR A 173 9.40 5.98 2.37
CA TYR A 173 9.81 5.80 0.98
C TYR A 173 9.20 6.86 0.06
N LEU A 174 7.90 7.16 0.20
CA LEU A 174 7.28 8.26 -0.56
C LEU A 174 7.97 9.59 -0.30
N ALA A 175 8.39 9.84 0.94
CA ALA A 175 9.13 11.04 1.32
C ALA A 175 10.62 11.04 0.89
N MET A 176 11.08 10.02 0.14
CA MET A 176 12.36 10.05 -0.58
C MET A 176 12.18 10.58 -2.01
N ILE A 177 10.97 10.56 -2.54
CA ILE A 177 10.65 11.12 -3.84
C ILE A 177 10.50 12.62 -3.66
N ASP A 178 11.46 13.38 -4.18
CA ASP A 178 11.37 14.84 -4.16
C ASP A 178 10.44 15.30 -5.28
N THR A 179 9.37 16.00 -4.91
CA THR A 179 8.40 16.58 -5.84
C THR A 179 8.39 18.09 -5.61
N ALA A 180 9.38 18.76 -6.21
CA ALA A 180 9.46 20.22 -6.19
C ALA A 180 8.43 20.83 -7.14
N CYS A 181 8.06 22.10 -6.90
CA CYS A 181 7.26 22.84 -7.87
C CYS A 181 8.08 23.15 -9.13
N GLY A 182 7.39 23.22 -10.26
CA GLY A 182 7.94 23.48 -11.58
C GLY A 182 8.16 22.24 -12.43
N PHE A 183 9.09 22.37 -13.37
CA PHE A 183 9.42 21.33 -14.35
C PHE A 183 10.52 20.43 -13.80
N ASP A 184 10.18 19.20 -13.40
CA ASP A 184 11.16 18.24 -12.90
C ASP A 184 11.93 17.55 -14.02
N LYS A 185 13.26 17.77 -14.05
CA LYS A 185 14.17 17.15 -15.03
C LYS A 185 14.14 15.63 -14.95
N ASN A 186 14.09 15.06 -13.73
CA ASN A 186 14.06 13.61 -13.56
C ASN A 186 12.77 13.03 -14.14
N PHE A 187 11.63 13.67 -13.87
CA PHE A 187 10.36 13.33 -14.51
C PHE A 187 10.47 13.33 -16.04
N PHE A 188 10.99 14.39 -16.68
CA PHE A 188 11.10 14.42 -18.15
C PHE A 188 12.01 13.32 -18.72
N THR A 189 13.09 12.95 -18.02
CA THR A 189 13.93 11.81 -18.45
C THR A 189 13.17 10.48 -18.40
N LEU A 190 12.31 10.27 -17.40
CA LEU A 190 11.45 9.10 -17.30
C LEU A 190 10.32 9.15 -18.34
N PHE A 191 9.75 10.32 -18.55
CA PHE A 191 8.68 10.55 -19.51
C PHE A 191 9.15 10.30 -20.95
N LYS A 192 10.38 10.68 -21.28
CA LYS A 192 11.02 10.32 -22.56
C LYS A 192 11.07 8.81 -22.77
N LYS A 193 11.53 8.04 -21.78
CA LYS A 193 11.54 6.56 -21.85
C LYS A 193 10.13 5.98 -21.98
N HIS A 194 9.12 6.63 -21.39
CA HIS A 194 7.73 6.23 -21.54
C HIS A 194 7.25 6.44 -22.99
N LEU A 195 7.52 7.61 -23.57
CA LEU A 195 7.12 7.95 -24.93
C LEU A 195 7.88 7.14 -25.98
N GLU A 196 9.14 6.77 -25.74
CA GLU A 196 9.91 5.88 -26.64
C GLU A 196 9.22 4.53 -26.88
N ARG A 197 8.43 4.05 -25.91
CA ARG A 197 7.66 2.80 -26.02
C ARG A 197 6.32 2.99 -26.74
N LYS A 198 5.91 4.22 -27.05
CA LYS A 198 4.63 4.57 -27.67
C LYS A 198 4.77 4.70 -29.19
N THR A 199 3.68 4.43 -29.90
CA THR A 199 3.62 4.65 -31.35
C THR A 199 3.63 6.15 -31.67
N THR A 200 3.98 6.51 -32.90
CA THR A 200 3.98 7.91 -33.34
C THR A 200 2.64 8.60 -33.08
N MET A 201 1.53 7.91 -33.38
CA MET A 201 0.18 8.46 -33.19
C MET A 201 -0.11 8.78 -31.71
N GLN A 202 0.33 7.92 -30.80
CA GLN A 202 0.14 8.08 -29.35
C GLN A 202 0.97 9.20 -28.73
N LYS A 203 1.99 9.70 -29.45
CA LYS A 203 2.82 10.84 -28.99
C LYS A 203 2.14 12.19 -29.25
N HIS A 204 1.13 12.24 -30.11
CA HIS A 204 0.39 13.47 -30.38
C HIS A 204 -0.53 13.82 -29.22
N GLY A 205 -0.48 15.06 -28.74
CA GLY A 205 -1.25 15.50 -27.59
C GLY A 205 -1.45 17.01 -27.52
N ILE A 206 -2.17 17.42 -26.49
CA ILE A 206 -2.44 18.82 -26.14
C ILE A 206 -2.06 19.07 -24.68
N ILE A 207 -1.77 20.33 -24.36
CA ILE A 207 -1.48 20.77 -22.99
C ILE A 207 -2.77 21.32 -22.40
N LEU A 208 -3.14 20.86 -21.21
CA LEU A 208 -4.22 21.41 -20.40
C LEU A 208 -3.60 22.28 -19.30
N VAL A 209 -4.10 23.50 -19.17
CA VAL A 209 -3.66 24.47 -18.16
C VAL A 209 -4.84 24.91 -17.34
N ASP A 210 -4.78 24.68 -16.03
CA ASP A 210 -5.83 25.09 -15.10
C ASP A 210 -5.27 25.50 -13.74
N GLU A 211 -6.00 26.37 -13.04
CA GLU A 211 -5.67 26.83 -11.69
C GLU A 211 -6.61 26.17 -10.66
N ILE A 212 -6.03 25.56 -9.63
CA ILE A 212 -6.79 24.95 -8.54
C ILE A 212 -6.66 25.82 -7.30
N SER A 213 -7.78 26.19 -6.67
CA SER A 213 -7.76 26.91 -5.41
C SER A 213 -7.31 26.00 -4.26
N VAL A 214 -6.36 26.48 -3.45
CA VAL A 214 -5.79 25.74 -2.32
C VAL A 214 -5.92 26.57 -1.05
N ARG A 215 -6.13 25.90 0.09
CA ARG A 215 -6.15 26.56 1.40
C ARG A 215 -4.73 26.97 1.79
N GLU A 216 -4.58 28.23 2.18
CA GLU A 216 -3.33 28.74 2.75
C GLU A 216 -2.90 27.91 3.98
N ALA A 217 -1.71 27.33 3.92
CA ALA A 217 -1.12 26.61 5.04
C ALA A 217 0.40 26.68 4.95
N LEU A 218 1.04 27.09 6.03
CA LEU A 218 2.50 27.08 6.13
C LEU A 218 2.94 25.87 6.94
N THR A 219 3.79 25.03 6.36
CA THR A 219 4.36 23.86 7.05
C THR A 219 5.87 23.87 6.94
N VAL A 220 6.55 23.43 7.99
CA VAL A 220 8.01 23.30 7.99
C VAL A 220 8.37 21.87 7.61
N CYS A 221 9.20 21.72 6.58
CA CYS A 221 9.79 20.42 6.27
C CYS A 221 11.05 20.24 7.11
N SER A 222 10.96 19.45 8.19
CA SER A 222 12.09 19.24 9.11
C SER A 222 13.31 18.57 8.46
N LYS A 223 13.16 17.93 7.30
CA LYS A 223 14.27 17.29 6.57
C LYS A 223 15.13 18.30 5.82
N THR A 224 14.48 19.21 5.08
CA THR A 224 15.15 20.22 4.23
C THR A 224 15.32 21.55 4.96
N LEU A 225 14.70 21.70 6.14
CA LEU A 225 14.60 22.95 6.89
C LEU A 225 13.99 24.09 6.05
N THR A 226 13.12 23.74 5.11
CA THR A 226 12.43 24.69 4.23
C THR A 226 10.97 24.84 4.62
N TYR A 227 10.44 26.04 4.39
CA TYR A 227 9.00 26.29 4.47
C TYR A 227 8.30 25.77 3.21
N LYS A 228 7.15 25.12 3.39
CA LYS A 228 6.23 24.70 2.33
C LYS A 228 4.91 25.46 2.46
N GLY A 229 4.30 25.80 1.33
CA GLY A 229 3.06 26.56 1.26
C GLY A 229 3.24 28.05 0.93
N LEU A 230 4.44 28.45 0.53
CA LEU A 230 4.73 29.75 -0.07
C LEU A 230 4.63 29.68 -1.59
N VAL A 231 4.61 30.84 -2.25
CA VAL A 231 4.69 30.95 -3.71
C VAL A 231 5.98 30.31 -4.23
N ASP A 232 5.85 29.41 -5.20
CA ASP A 232 6.96 28.65 -5.79
C ASP A 232 6.67 28.43 -7.29
N TYR A 233 7.36 29.24 -8.12
CA TYR A 233 7.37 29.12 -9.58
C TYR A 233 8.54 28.24 -10.08
N GLY A 234 9.11 27.39 -9.22
CA GLY A 234 10.20 26.49 -9.55
C GLY A 234 11.56 27.20 -9.58
N GLU A 235 12.32 27.03 -10.66
CA GLU A 235 13.65 27.66 -10.80
C GLU A 235 13.58 29.18 -10.98
N GLU A 236 12.42 29.73 -11.35
CA GLU A 236 12.27 31.15 -11.71
C GLU A 236 12.08 32.06 -10.49
N TYR A 237 11.26 31.63 -9.52
CA TYR A 237 11.01 32.42 -8.32
C TYR A 237 10.54 31.52 -7.17
N LYS A 238 11.11 31.72 -5.99
CA LYS A 238 10.68 31.11 -4.74
C LYS A 238 10.54 32.18 -3.68
N ALA A 239 9.35 32.32 -3.14
CA ALA A 239 9.09 33.28 -2.09
C ALA A 239 9.84 32.90 -0.81
N THR A 240 10.56 33.85 -0.24
CA THR A 240 11.19 33.73 1.08
C THR A 240 10.36 34.42 2.17
N ASP A 241 9.45 35.32 1.80
CA ASP A 241 8.57 36.00 2.74
C ASP A 241 7.40 35.09 3.15
N ILE A 242 7.13 35.04 4.46
CA ILE A 242 6.04 34.30 5.08
C ILE A 242 4.66 34.85 4.68
N ASN A 243 4.60 36.12 4.26
CA ASN A 243 3.37 36.77 3.80
C ASN A 243 2.97 36.35 2.37
N GLU A 244 3.86 35.70 1.63
CA GLU A 244 3.61 35.19 0.28
C GLU A 244 3.13 33.74 0.32
N LYS A 245 2.04 33.50 1.04
CA LYS A 245 1.38 32.18 1.07
C LYS A 245 0.70 31.91 -0.27
N ALA A 246 0.85 30.68 -0.75
CA ALA A 246 0.17 30.23 -1.95
C ALA A 246 -1.33 30.00 -1.68
N THR A 247 -2.17 30.51 -2.59
CA THR A 247 -3.64 30.36 -2.57
C THR A 247 -4.16 29.56 -3.76
N SER A 248 -3.31 29.31 -4.75
CA SER A 248 -3.63 28.58 -5.96
C SER A 248 -2.46 27.67 -6.38
N GLY A 249 -2.79 26.57 -7.05
CA GLY A 249 -1.86 25.69 -7.73
C GLY A 249 -2.12 25.74 -9.23
N LEU A 250 -1.17 26.25 -10.01
CA LEU A 250 -1.23 26.20 -11.46
C LEU A 250 -0.70 24.85 -11.94
N VAL A 251 -1.51 24.09 -12.68
CA VAL A 251 -1.18 22.73 -13.11
C VAL A 251 -1.13 22.67 -14.63
N PHE A 252 -0.04 22.10 -15.15
CA PHE A 252 0.11 21.75 -16.55
C PHE A 252 -0.02 20.24 -16.69
N MET A 253 -0.92 19.79 -17.56
CA MET A 253 -1.08 18.37 -17.88
C MET A 253 -0.91 18.14 -19.38
N PHE A 254 -0.29 17.03 -19.74
CA PHE A 254 -0.25 16.53 -21.11
C PHE A 254 -1.37 15.50 -21.32
N GLN A 255 -2.20 15.76 -22.32
CA GLN A 255 -3.26 14.86 -22.76
C GLN A 255 -2.94 14.34 -24.17
N PRO A 256 -2.54 13.07 -24.34
CA PRO A 256 -2.46 12.44 -25.64
C PRO A 256 -3.85 12.37 -26.31
N LEU A 257 -3.87 12.50 -27.63
CA LEU A 257 -5.08 12.42 -28.45
C LEU A 257 -5.47 10.98 -28.80
N ALA A 258 -4.47 10.10 -28.94
CA ALA A 258 -4.65 8.70 -29.33
C ALA A 258 -4.34 7.72 -28.20
N ASP A 259 -4.41 8.18 -26.94
CA ASP A 259 -4.21 7.36 -25.74
C ASP A 259 -5.11 7.86 -24.60
N THR A 260 -5.30 7.04 -23.56
CA THR A 260 -6.32 7.26 -22.52
C THR A 260 -5.79 7.82 -21.21
N TYR A 261 -4.47 8.01 -21.09
CA TYR A 261 -3.88 8.56 -19.87
C TYR A 261 -3.87 10.09 -19.88
N CYS A 262 -3.80 10.69 -18.69
CA CYS A 262 -3.49 12.10 -18.49
C CYS A 262 -2.24 12.18 -17.61
N GLN A 263 -1.28 13.02 -17.96
CA GLN A 263 -0.04 13.11 -17.19
C GLN A 263 0.19 14.55 -16.72
N PRO A 264 0.17 14.83 -15.40
CA PRO A 264 0.67 16.08 -14.87
C PRO A 264 2.17 16.21 -15.17
N VAL A 265 2.55 17.37 -15.72
CA VAL A 265 3.90 17.65 -16.21
C VAL A 265 4.61 18.66 -15.31
N ALA A 266 3.86 19.65 -14.80
CA ALA A 266 4.36 20.65 -13.88
C ALA A 266 3.26 21.17 -12.98
N VAL A 267 3.65 21.57 -11.76
CA VAL A 267 2.78 22.21 -10.78
C VAL A 267 3.52 23.40 -10.21
N PHE A 268 2.87 24.56 -10.17
CA PHE A 268 3.42 25.78 -9.57
C PHE A 268 2.49 26.27 -8.46
N ALA A 269 3.08 26.79 -7.39
CA ALA A 269 2.33 27.38 -6.29
C ALA A 269 2.29 28.89 -6.46
N ALA A 270 1.09 29.47 -6.56
CA ALA A 270 0.89 30.89 -6.84
C ALA A 270 0.03 31.55 -5.75
N LYS A 271 0.14 32.88 -5.65
CA LYS A 271 -0.71 33.71 -4.80
C LYS A 271 -1.63 34.53 -5.70
N GLY A 272 -2.89 34.14 -5.76
CA GLY A 272 -3.86 34.65 -6.71
C GLY A 272 -3.66 34.07 -8.10
N SER A 273 -4.23 34.71 -9.12
CA SER A 273 -4.06 34.26 -10.50
C SER A 273 -2.70 34.68 -11.05
N VAL A 274 -2.07 33.78 -11.82
CA VAL A 274 -0.75 34.01 -12.38
C VAL A 274 -0.81 35.13 -13.43
N VAL A 275 0.19 36.01 -13.43
CA VAL A 275 0.27 37.10 -14.41
C VAL A 275 0.38 36.50 -15.81
N GLY A 276 -0.49 36.93 -16.73
CA GLY A 276 -0.59 36.33 -18.07
C GLY A 276 0.72 36.29 -18.87
N THR A 277 1.64 37.23 -18.63
CA THR A 277 2.98 37.25 -19.25
C THR A 277 3.87 36.11 -18.77
N GLU A 278 3.87 35.83 -17.46
CA GLU A 278 4.62 34.70 -16.89
C GLU A 278 3.98 33.38 -17.32
N LEU A 279 2.64 33.33 -17.35
CA LEU A 279 1.93 32.14 -17.83
C LEU A 279 2.29 31.79 -19.29
N ALA A 280 2.40 32.79 -20.17
CA ALA A 280 2.83 32.59 -21.55
C ALA A 280 4.26 32.00 -21.63
N LYS A 281 5.21 32.50 -20.81
CA LYS A 281 6.57 31.94 -20.72
C LYS A 281 6.55 30.48 -20.26
N LEU A 282 5.77 30.17 -19.23
CA LEU A 282 5.63 28.81 -18.71
C LEU A 282 5.04 27.84 -19.75
N VAL A 283 4.04 28.29 -20.52
CA VAL A 283 3.46 27.51 -21.63
C VAL A 283 4.52 27.20 -22.69
N ILE A 284 5.28 28.20 -23.14
CA ILE A 284 6.35 28.00 -24.14
C ILE A 284 7.39 27.02 -23.61
N LYS A 285 7.83 27.18 -22.36
CA LYS A 285 8.78 26.29 -21.70
C LYS A 285 8.25 24.86 -21.59
N CYS A 286 6.97 24.69 -21.28
CA CYS A 286 6.31 23.38 -21.24
C CYS A 286 6.33 22.70 -22.61
N ILE A 287 5.99 23.43 -23.68
CA ILE A 287 6.03 22.92 -25.07
C ILE A 287 7.44 22.44 -25.42
N ILE A 288 8.46 23.26 -25.13
CA ILE A 288 9.86 22.91 -25.42
C ILE A 288 10.26 21.61 -24.72
N LEU A 289 9.98 21.47 -23.42
CA LEU A 289 10.37 20.29 -22.65
C LEU A 289 9.63 19.03 -23.08
N LEU A 290 8.34 19.15 -23.44
CA LEU A 290 7.54 18.03 -23.94
C LEU A 290 8.05 17.56 -25.31
N GLU A 291 8.36 18.47 -26.23
CA GLU A 291 8.91 18.14 -27.55
C GLU A 291 10.30 17.50 -27.42
N GLN A 292 11.16 18.00 -26.52
CA GLN A 292 12.46 17.38 -26.22
C GLN A 292 12.33 15.96 -25.63
N ALA A 293 11.26 15.69 -24.89
CA ALA A 293 10.93 14.36 -24.39
C ALA A 293 10.33 13.44 -25.47
N GLY A 294 10.00 13.97 -26.66
CA GLY A 294 9.46 13.22 -27.79
C GLY A 294 7.94 13.23 -27.89
N ALA A 295 7.24 14.10 -27.16
CA ALA A 295 5.81 14.35 -27.37
C ALA A 295 5.60 15.30 -28.55
N ILE A 296 4.45 15.23 -29.20
CA ILE A 296 4.09 16.11 -30.33
C ILE A 296 2.88 16.94 -29.90
N VAL A 297 3.13 18.15 -29.41
CA VAL A 297 2.12 19.09 -28.89
C VAL A 297 1.41 19.85 -30.01
N HIS A 298 0.10 19.69 -30.14
CA HIS A 298 -0.69 20.38 -31.16
C HIS A 298 -1.38 21.65 -30.65
N GLY A 299 -1.58 21.75 -29.34
CA GLY A 299 -2.35 22.86 -28.80
C GLY A 299 -2.33 22.97 -27.29
N VAL A 300 -2.88 24.08 -26.83
CA VAL A 300 -3.05 24.42 -25.41
C VAL A 300 -4.51 24.70 -25.15
N VAL A 301 -5.05 24.13 -24.08
CA VAL A 301 -6.43 24.35 -23.62
C VAL A 301 -6.38 25.05 -22.26
N SER A 302 -7.10 26.15 -22.14
CA SER A 302 -7.29 26.86 -20.87
C SER A 302 -8.71 27.41 -20.74
N ASP A 303 -9.10 27.82 -19.54
CA ASP A 303 -10.36 28.54 -19.36
C ASP A 303 -10.31 29.96 -19.98
N GLY A 304 -11.47 30.64 -19.98
CA GLY A 304 -11.61 32.00 -20.48
C GLY A 304 -11.40 33.10 -19.43
N ALA A 305 -10.69 32.83 -18.32
CA ALA A 305 -10.39 33.83 -17.30
C ALA A 305 -9.58 35.01 -17.88
N GLN A 306 -9.57 36.14 -17.17
CA GLN A 306 -8.90 37.35 -17.65
C GLN A 306 -7.38 37.15 -17.81
N THR A 307 -6.75 36.41 -16.90
CA THR A 307 -5.32 36.07 -16.95
C THR A 307 -5.00 35.18 -18.15
N ASN A 308 -5.83 34.17 -18.41
CA ASN A 308 -5.67 33.28 -19.56
C ASN A 308 -5.88 33.99 -20.89
N ARG A 309 -6.85 34.93 -20.96
CA ARG A 309 -7.00 35.82 -22.11
C ARG A 309 -5.78 36.70 -22.35
N LYS A 310 -5.17 37.23 -21.28
CA LYS A 310 -3.91 37.98 -21.41
C LYS A 310 -2.79 37.10 -21.95
N MET A 311 -2.63 35.87 -21.44
CA MET A 311 -1.68 34.90 -21.99
C MET A 311 -1.91 34.67 -23.49
N TRP A 312 -3.17 34.52 -23.95
CA TRP A 312 -3.46 34.34 -25.37
C TRP A 312 -3.00 35.54 -26.19
N SER A 313 -3.29 36.76 -25.73
CA SER A 313 -2.82 37.99 -26.39
C SER A 313 -1.29 38.08 -26.47
N GLU A 314 -0.57 37.71 -25.41
CA GLU A 314 0.91 37.68 -25.40
C GLU A 314 1.48 36.65 -26.39
N LEU A 315 0.78 35.52 -26.59
CA LEU A 315 1.14 34.53 -27.61
C LEU A 315 0.73 34.94 -29.04
N GLY A 316 0.12 36.12 -29.21
CA GLY A 316 -0.34 36.62 -30.49
C GLY A 316 -1.61 35.94 -31.00
N VAL A 317 -2.43 35.41 -30.09
CA VAL A 317 -3.76 34.84 -30.35
C VAL A 317 -4.82 35.92 -30.12
N SER A 318 -5.71 36.08 -31.10
CA SER A 318 -6.83 37.04 -31.07
C SER A 318 -8.15 36.35 -31.37
N GLY A 319 -9.13 36.59 -30.50
CA GLY A 319 -10.51 36.12 -30.67
C GLY A 319 -11.44 37.15 -31.31
N GLU A 320 -10.92 38.30 -31.76
CA GLU A 320 -11.76 39.33 -32.38
C GLU A 320 -12.25 38.89 -33.75
N LEU A 321 -13.52 39.17 -34.07
CA LEU A 321 -14.17 38.77 -35.33
C LEU A 321 -13.41 39.21 -36.59
N LYS A 322 -12.72 40.36 -36.54
CA LYS A 322 -11.99 40.92 -37.68
C LYS A 322 -10.53 40.47 -37.76
N SER A 323 -9.96 39.98 -36.67
CA SER A 323 -8.54 39.63 -36.54
C SER A 323 -8.36 38.22 -35.95
N PHE A 324 -9.30 37.32 -36.25
CA PHE A 324 -9.34 35.99 -35.65
C PHE A 324 -8.08 35.18 -35.98
N LYS A 325 -7.33 34.85 -34.94
CA LYS A 325 -6.13 34.03 -35.01
C LYS A 325 -6.05 33.18 -33.75
N ASN A 326 -6.29 31.88 -33.90
CA ASN A 326 -6.34 30.91 -32.80
C ASN A 326 -5.06 30.06 -32.66
N TRP A 327 -3.94 30.52 -33.19
CA TRP A 327 -2.68 29.77 -33.21
C TRP A 327 -1.48 30.69 -33.11
N PHE A 328 -0.35 30.13 -32.67
CA PHE A 328 0.96 30.79 -32.67
C PHE A 328 2.04 29.82 -33.22
N PRO A 329 3.17 30.34 -33.74
CA PRO A 329 4.22 29.48 -34.31
C PRO A 329 4.86 28.60 -33.23
N HIS A 330 5.20 27.37 -33.60
CA HIS A 330 5.85 26.42 -32.70
C HIS A 330 7.26 26.91 -32.33
N PRO A 331 7.67 26.86 -31.04
CA PRO A 331 8.91 27.50 -30.58
C PRO A 331 10.21 26.81 -31.06
N LEU A 332 10.13 25.55 -31.52
CA LEU A 332 11.30 24.76 -31.94
C LEU A 332 11.28 24.31 -33.41
N VAL A 333 10.14 24.39 -34.09
CA VAL A 333 9.94 23.74 -35.40
C VAL A 333 9.27 24.75 -36.31
N ASP A 334 9.99 25.14 -37.35
CA ASP A 334 9.47 26.05 -38.36
C ASP A 334 8.25 25.41 -39.07
N ASP A 335 7.32 26.25 -39.53
CA ASP A 335 6.06 25.87 -40.20
C ASP A 335 5.04 25.06 -39.40
N ARG A 336 5.32 24.71 -38.14
CA ARG A 336 4.34 24.08 -37.25
C ARG A 336 3.61 25.11 -36.40
N LYS A 337 2.31 24.89 -36.21
CA LYS A 337 1.42 25.78 -35.44
C LYS A 337 0.98 25.09 -34.16
N ILE A 338 0.90 25.87 -33.09
CA ILE A 338 0.26 25.48 -31.83
C ILE A 338 -1.10 26.18 -31.77
N TYR A 339 -2.17 25.40 -31.68
CA TYR A 339 -3.54 25.92 -31.59
C TYR A 339 -3.93 26.18 -30.13
N VAL A 340 -4.65 27.27 -29.89
CA VAL A 340 -5.18 27.61 -28.57
C VAL A 340 -6.68 27.37 -28.56
N PHE A 341 -7.13 26.59 -27.58
CA PHE A 341 -8.53 26.26 -27.38
C PHE A 341 -9.00 26.76 -26.02
N SER A 342 -10.26 27.16 -25.96
CA SER A 342 -10.93 27.47 -24.69
C SER A 342 -11.70 26.25 -24.19
N ASP A 343 -11.79 26.08 -22.88
CA ASP A 343 -12.60 25.02 -22.31
C ASP A 343 -14.09 25.17 -22.68
N THR A 344 -14.58 24.23 -23.47
CA THR A 344 -15.91 24.29 -24.08
C THR A 344 -17.04 24.19 -23.05
N PRO A 345 -17.02 23.26 -22.06
CA PRO A 345 -17.96 23.28 -20.94
C PRO A 345 -18.02 24.62 -20.20
N HIS A 346 -16.88 25.27 -19.94
CA HIS A 346 -16.86 26.61 -19.34
C HIS A 346 -17.57 27.65 -20.21
N LEU A 347 -17.39 27.63 -21.54
CA LEU A 347 -18.12 28.50 -22.45
C LEU A 347 -19.64 28.26 -22.38
N PHE A 348 -20.08 27.02 -22.40
CA PHE A 348 -21.52 26.69 -22.28
C PHE A 348 -22.11 27.12 -20.94
N LYS A 349 -21.37 26.94 -19.82
CA LYS A 349 -21.78 27.45 -18.51
C LYS A 349 -21.96 28.97 -18.53
N ASN A 350 -21.06 29.70 -19.18
CA ASN A 350 -21.15 31.16 -19.29
C ASN A 350 -22.37 31.59 -20.12
N VAL A 351 -22.62 30.93 -21.26
CA VAL A 351 -23.82 31.18 -22.08
C VAL A 351 -25.10 30.90 -21.30
N ARG A 352 -25.16 29.77 -20.59
CA ARG A 352 -26.29 29.40 -19.74
C ARG A 352 -26.53 30.43 -18.63
N ASN A 353 -25.48 30.82 -17.90
CA ASN A 353 -25.61 31.78 -16.80
C ASN A 353 -26.08 33.15 -17.32
N LYS A 354 -25.58 33.57 -18.49
CA LYS A 354 -26.05 34.80 -19.15
C LYS A 354 -27.51 34.70 -19.55
N LEU A 355 -27.92 33.59 -20.17
CA LEU A 355 -29.33 33.36 -20.52
C LEU A 355 -30.23 33.32 -19.27
N TYR A 356 -29.76 32.75 -18.16
CA TYR A 356 -30.50 32.71 -16.90
C TYR A 356 -30.69 34.11 -16.29
N ASN A 357 -29.63 34.91 -16.22
CA ASN A 357 -29.65 36.24 -15.62
C ASN A 357 -30.37 37.26 -16.51
N ASP A 358 -30.03 37.30 -17.79
CA ASP A 358 -30.49 38.34 -18.72
C ASP A 358 -31.81 37.96 -19.41
N LYS A 359 -32.22 36.67 -19.32
CA LYS A 359 -33.41 36.06 -19.95
C LYS A 359 -33.52 36.24 -21.47
N VAL A 360 -32.51 36.82 -22.11
CA VAL A 360 -32.47 37.16 -23.53
C VAL A 360 -31.08 36.92 -24.09
N LEU A 361 -30.98 36.11 -25.13
CA LEU A 361 -29.80 36.06 -26.00
C LEU A 361 -30.06 36.93 -27.23
N LYS A 362 -29.29 38.02 -27.38
CA LYS A 362 -29.35 38.88 -28.57
C LYS A 362 -28.43 38.30 -29.64
N PHE A 363 -29.00 37.84 -30.75
CA PHE A 363 -28.23 37.53 -31.96
C PHE A 363 -28.07 38.80 -32.79
N THR A 364 -26.91 38.97 -33.43
CA THR A 364 -26.74 39.99 -34.46
C THR A 364 -27.77 39.73 -35.56
N PRO A 365 -28.46 40.74 -36.11
CA PRO A 365 -29.52 40.49 -37.08
C PRO A 365 -28.95 39.78 -38.31
N ASN A 366 -29.64 38.74 -38.77
CA ASN A 366 -29.52 38.35 -40.18
C ASN A 366 -29.94 39.54 -41.06
N LYS A 367 -29.56 39.55 -42.34
CA LYS A 367 -29.72 40.62 -43.34
C LYS A 367 -31.14 41.26 -43.46
N SER A 368 -32.14 40.80 -42.71
CA SER A 368 -33.49 41.37 -42.56
C SER A 368 -33.67 42.36 -41.40
N GLY A 369 -32.62 42.72 -40.64
CA GLY A 369 -32.63 43.87 -39.73
C GLY A 369 -33.48 43.74 -38.45
N LEU A 370 -34.17 42.61 -38.24
CA LEU A 370 -34.91 42.35 -37.00
C LEU A 370 -34.00 41.60 -36.00
N PRO A 371 -33.78 42.13 -34.78
CA PRO A 371 -33.04 41.42 -33.76
C PRO A 371 -33.85 40.19 -33.30
N GLN A 372 -33.33 38.99 -33.57
CA GLN A 372 -33.91 37.76 -33.06
C GLN A 372 -33.44 37.55 -31.62
N HIS A 373 -34.41 37.27 -30.74
CA HIS A 373 -34.19 37.08 -29.32
C HIS A 373 -34.80 35.75 -28.88
N ILE A 374 -33.99 34.88 -28.28
CA ILE A 374 -34.51 33.73 -27.54
C ILE A 374 -34.81 34.20 -26.12
N LYS A 375 -36.09 34.20 -25.74
CA LYS A 375 -36.53 34.41 -24.35
C LYS A 375 -36.74 33.06 -23.69
N MET A 376 -36.23 32.88 -22.47
CA MET A 376 -36.65 31.74 -21.66
C MET A 376 -38.08 31.99 -21.15
N SER A 377 -39.05 31.21 -21.63
CA SER A 377 -40.38 31.13 -21.06
C SER A 377 -40.36 30.17 -19.86
N CYS A 378 -40.34 30.70 -18.65
CA CYS A 378 -40.73 29.93 -17.48
C CYS A 378 -42.25 30.01 -17.35
N GLU A 379 -42.98 29.07 -17.94
CA GLU A 379 -44.33 28.77 -17.44
C GLU A 379 -44.16 28.07 -16.10
N SER A 380 -44.32 28.82 -15.02
CA SER A 380 -44.54 28.24 -13.71
C SER A 380 -45.89 27.53 -13.74
N THR A 381 -45.88 26.22 -13.96
CA THR A 381 -47.01 25.37 -13.60
C THR A 381 -47.15 25.42 -12.08
N SER A 382 -48.08 26.28 -11.64
CA SER A 382 -48.63 26.36 -10.28
C SER A 382 -49.36 25.09 -9.89
#